data_AF-A0A960KT98-F1
#
_entry.id   AF-A0A960KT98-F1
#
_cell.length_a   1.000
_cell.length_b   1.000
_cell.length_c   1.000
_cell.angle_alpha   90.00
_cell.angle_beta   90.00
_cell.angle_gamma   90.00
#
_symmetry.space_group_name_H-M   'P 1'
#
loop_
_entity.id
_entity.type
_entity.pdbx_description
1 polymer ?
#
loop_
_entity_poly.entity_id
_entity_poly.type
_entity_poly.pdbx_seq_one_letter_code
_entity_poly.pdbx_strand_id
1 'polypeptide(L)'
;ILYTETPSPVKINSGLRNIGRDMGFSLALFSMEAGQLRGPVRGDMGAYVIQCLSIDSIDSLETVFASRLPQLREDGFSTARNNAYGNWSRITKDNARIDDRRVDFGFDY
;
A
#
# COMPACT_ATOMS: atom_id res chain seq x y z
N ILE A 1 -1.01 21.75 18.68
CA ILE A 1 -0.45 20.39 18.51
C ILE A 1 -1.63 19.47 18.25
N LEU A 2 -1.74 18.90 17.05
CA LEU A 2 -2.80 17.94 16.73
C LEU A 2 -2.39 16.58 17.29
N TYR A 3 -3.22 16.02 18.16
CA TYR A 3 -3.05 14.67 18.70
C TYR A 3 -3.91 13.71 17.86
N THR A 4 -3.35 12.58 17.45
CA THR A 4 -4.09 11.55 16.73
C THR A 4 -3.55 10.19 17.13
N GLU A 5 -4.44 9.34 17.64
CA GLU A 5 -4.16 7.92 17.86
C GLU A 5 -4.43 7.15 16.57
N THR A 6 -3.54 6.21 16.26
CA THR A 6 -3.70 5.34 15.08
C THR A 6 -4.61 4.15 15.45
N PRO A 7 -5.77 3.97 14.81
CA PRO A 7 -6.76 2.97 15.19
C PRO A 7 -6.41 1.53 14.73
N SER A 8 -5.26 1.30 14.11
CA SER A 8 -4.84 -0.02 13.61
C SER A 8 -3.32 -0.15 13.67
N PRO A 9 -2.78 -1.40 13.70
CA PRO A 9 -1.35 -1.64 13.60
C PRO A 9 -0.79 -0.91 12.39
N VAL A 10 0.12 0.02 12.65
CA VAL A 10 0.77 0.81 11.61
C VAL A 10 1.65 -0.15 10.81
N LYS A 11 1.59 -0.08 9.48
CA LYS A 11 2.49 -0.82 8.58
C LYS A 11 3.51 0.14 8.00
N ILE A 12 4.73 -0.36 7.74
CA ILE A 12 5.70 0.33 6.89
C ILE A 12 4.98 0.56 5.56
N ASN A 13 4.71 1.82 5.21
CA ASN A 13 4.03 2.24 3.98
C ASN A 13 2.48 2.25 3.98
N SER A 14 1.80 1.99 5.11
CA SER A 14 0.36 2.30 5.19
C SER A 14 0.14 3.79 5.40
N GLY A 15 -0.78 4.40 4.65
CA GLY A 15 -1.20 5.77 4.92
C GLY A 15 -1.87 5.88 6.30
N LEU A 16 -1.35 6.77 7.13
CA LEU A 16 -1.89 7.02 8.47
C LEU A 16 -2.99 8.08 8.41
N ARG A 17 -3.99 7.94 9.27
CA ARG A 17 -5.06 8.94 9.40
C ARG A 17 -4.44 10.30 9.75
N ASN A 18 -4.82 11.35 9.03
CA ASN A 18 -4.34 12.74 9.18
C ASN A 18 -2.85 13.00 8.89
N ILE A 19 -2.01 11.96 8.74
CA ILE A 19 -0.58 12.11 8.40
C ILE A 19 -0.34 11.74 6.93
N GLY A 20 -1.08 10.78 6.38
CA GLY A 20 -0.83 10.25 5.03
C GLY A 20 0.34 9.27 5.01
N ARG A 21 0.99 9.12 3.85
CA ARG A 21 2.18 8.28 3.69
C ARG A 21 3.43 9.15 3.88
N ASP A 22 4.09 9.00 5.01
CA ASP A 22 5.31 9.72 5.35
C ASP A 22 6.39 8.71 5.77
N MET A 23 7.50 8.67 5.02
CA MET A 23 8.53 7.66 5.22
C MET A 23 9.39 8.00 6.43
N GLY A 24 9.70 9.29 6.65
CA GLY A 24 10.45 9.74 7.82
C GLY A 24 9.71 9.44 9.14
N PHE A 25 8.39 9.65 9.16
CA PHE A 25 7.54 9.23 10.27
C PHE A 25 7.60 7.72 10.49
N SER A 26 7.40 6.93 9.41
CA SER A 26 7.34 5.47 9.49
C SER A 26 8.65 4.90 10.03
N LEU A 27 9.79 5.31 9.50
CA LEU A 27 11.11 4.83 9.96
C LEU A 27 11.38 5.17 11.43
N ALA A 28 10.97 6.36 11.87
CA ALA A 28 11.12 6.75 13.26
C ALA A 28 10.24 5.91 14.18
N LEU A 29 8.99 5.62 13.80
CA LEU A 29 8.07 4.78 14.57
C LEU A 29 8.57 3.34 14.68
N PHE A 30 9.03 2.74 13.57
CA PHE A 30 9.46 1.33 13.54
C PHE A 30 10.83 1.06 14.20
N SER A 31 11.54 2.11 14.60
CA SER A 31 12.78 2.01 15.39
C SER A 31 12.56 2.29 16.88
N MET A 32 11.32 2.50 17.31
CA MET A 32 10.98 2.75 18.70
C MET A 32 10.68 1.46 19.45
N GLU A 33 10.88 1.50 20.76
CA GLU A 33 10.43 0.47 21.71
C GLU A 33 9.02 0.79 22.24
N ALA A 34 8.31 -0.23 22.70
CA ALA A 34 7.00 -0.04 23.32
C ALA A 34 7.11 0.86 24.56
N GLY A 35 6.22 1.85 24.67
CA GLY A 35 6.23 2.87 25.71
C GLY A 35 7.14 4.07 25.42
N GLN A 36 7.98 4.03 24.38
CA GLN A 36 8.93 5.11 24.09
C GLN A 36 8.22 6.34 23.52
N LEU A 37 8.64 7.53 23.98
CA LEU A 37 8.30 8.82 23.40
C LEU A 37 9.51 9.37 22.63
N ARG A 38 9.31 9.83 21.39
CA ARG A 38 10.38 10.35 20.53
C ARG A 38 9.93 11.63 19.82
N GLY A 39 10.75 12.67 19.86
CA GLY A 39 10.49 13.89 19.09
C GLY A 39 11.47 15.04 19.41
N PRO A 40 11.51 16.08 18.56
CA PRO A 40 10.80 16.18 17.28
C PRO A 40 11.46 15.32 16.19
N VAL A 41 10.66 14.51 15.49
CA VAL A 41 11.07 13.73 14.32
C VAL A 41 10.69 14.51 13.07
N ARG A 42 11.64 14.72 12.17
CA ARG A 42 11.36 15.29 10.85
C ARG A 42 10.88 14.18 9.92
N GLY A 43 9.65 14.31 9.42
CA GLY A 43 9.17 13.55 8.28
C GLY A 43 9.06 14.42 7.02
N ASP A 44 8.53 13.82 5.98
CA ASP A 44 8.37 14.45 4.66
C ASP A 44 7.26 15.50 4.65
N MET A 45 6.21 15.29 5.47
CA MET A 45 5.02 16.14 5.53
C MET A 45 5.00 17.07 6.75
N GLY A 46 5.97 16.95 7.67
CA GLY A 46 6.03 17.81 8.85
C GLY A 46 6.99 17.32 9.95
N ALA A 47 6.82 17.89 11.13
CA ALA A 47 7.54 17.49 12.34
C ALA A 47 6.57 16.83 13.34
N TYR A 48 7.01 15.74 13.95
CA TYR A 48 6.17 14.87 14.77
C TYR A 48 6.77 14.62 16.16
N VAL A 49 5.89 14.45 17.15
CA VAL A 49 6.20 13.81 18.42
C VAL A 49 5.42 12.50 18.44
N ILE A 50 6.12 11.40 18.62
CA ILE A 50 5.60 10.04 18.44
C ILE A 50 5.69 9.32 19.79
N GLN A 51 4.61 8.68 20.21
CA GLN A 51 4.60 7.75 21.33
C GLN A 51 4.25 6.36 20.81
N CYS A 52 5.13 5.38 21.02
CA CYS A 52 4.82 3.99 20.71
C CYS A 52 4.08 3.39 21.91
N LEU A 53 2.81 3.00 21.74
CA LEU A 53 2.02 2.43 22.83
C LEU A 53 2.31 0.95 23.02
N SER A 54 2.40 0.21 21.91
CA SER A 54 2.65 -1.23 21.91
C SER A 54 3.27 -1.66 20.58
N ILE A 55 3.97 -2.79 20.62
CA ILE A 55 4.51 -3.46 19.44
C ILE A 55 3.98 -4.89 19.47
N ASP A 56 3.43 -5.35 18.36
CA ASP A 56 2.95 -6.72 18.23
C ASP A 56 4.13 -7.71 18.26
N SER A 57 4.01 -8.80 19.02
CA SER A 57 5.08 -9.81 19.13
C SER A 57 5.18 -10.66 17.87
N ILE A 58 6.37 -11.20 17.60
CA ILE A 58 6.63 -12.04 16.42
C ILE A 58 5.74 -13.31 16.41
N ASP A 59 5.47 -13.91 17.57
CA ASP A 59 4.59 -15.08 17.68
C ASP A 59 3.15 -14.79 17.25
N SER A 60 2.67 -13.57 17.52
CA SER A 60 1.37 -13.11 17.04
C SER A 60 1.40 -12.89 15.52
N LEU A 61 2.53 -12.47 14.96
CA LEU A 61 2.70 -12.29 13.52
C LEU A 61 2.72 -13.61 12.76
N GLU A 62 3.34 -14.67 13.28
CA GLU A 62 3.35 -16.00 12.63
C GLU A 62 1.93 -16.58 12.54
N THR A 63 1.18 -16.50 13.63
CA THR A 63 -0.21 -16.98 13.69
C THR A 63 -1.12 -16.17 12.75
N VAL A 64 -0.96 -14.83 12.73
CA VAL A 64 -1.70 -13.95 11.82
C VAL A 64 -1.28 -14.14 10.37
N PHE A 65 0.00 -14.43 10.11
CA PHE A 65 0.50 -14.72 8.77
C PHE A 65 -0.05 -16.04 8.25
N ALA A 66 0.01 -17.11 9.05
CA ALA A 66 -0.52 -18.42 8.69
C ALA A 66 -2.02 -18.36 8.35
N SER A 67 -2.80 -17.60 9.11
CA SER A 67 -4.23 -17.40 8.83
C SER A 67 -4.50 -16.54 7.59
N ARG A 68 -3.62 -15.61 7.23
CA ARG A 68 -3.73 -14.77 6.02
C ARG A 68 -3.10 -15.38 4.77
N LEU A 69 -2.28 -16.42 4.92
CA LEU A 69 -1.55 -17.03 3.81
C LEU A 69 -2.45 -17.48 2.64
N PRO A 70 -3.65 -18.06 2.86
CA PRO A 70 -4.55 -18.40 1.75
C PRO A 70 -4.99 -17.19 0.94
N GLN A 71 -5.31 -16.07 1.60
CA GLN A 71 -5.71 -14.82 0.94
C GLN A 71 -4.55 -14.20 0.19
N LEU A 72 -3.35 -14.16 0.80
CA LEU A 72 -2.14 -13.66 0.13
C LEU A 72 -1.80 -14.45 -1.15
N ARG A 73 -2.04 -15.77 -1.14
CA ARG A 73 -1.87 -16.61 -2.33
C ARG A 73 -2.88 -16.24 -3.40
N GLU A 74 -4.16 -16.11 -3.06
CA GLU A 74 -5.19 -15.72 -4.03
C GLU A 74 -4.92 -14.33 -4.62
N ASP A 75 -4.54 -13.36 -3.79
CA ASP A 75 -4.17 -12.01 -4.24
C ASP A 75 -2.97 -12.05 -5.20
N GLY A 76 -1.96 -12.86 -4.88
CA GLY A 76 -0.79 -13.09 -5.74
C GLY A 76 -1.17 -13.72 -7.08
N PHE A 77 -2.00 -14.76 -7.07
CA PHE A 77 -2.50 -15.41 -8.29
C PHE A 77 -3.34 -14.46 -9.14
N SER A 78 -4.25 -13.70 -8.52
CA SER A 78 -5.09 -12.72 -9.21
C SER A 78 -4.23 -11.63 -9.86
N THR A 79 -3.22 -11.12 -9.16
CA THR A 79 -2.27 -10.13 -9.69
C THR A 79 -1.48 -10.68 -10.88
N ALA A 80 -0.91 -11.88 -10.75
CA ALA A 80 -0.16 -12.52 -11.83
C ALA A 80 -1.03 -12.75 -13.07
N ARG A 81 -2.26 -13.23 -12.87
CA ARG A 81 -3.25 -13.45 -13.93
C ARG A 81 -3.60 -12.15 -14.65
N ASN A 82 -3.89 -11.07 -13.92
CA ASN A 82 -4.22 -9.77 -14.50
C ASN A 82 -3.06 -9.20 -15.31
N ASN A 83 -1.82 -9.35 -14.82
CA ASN A 83 -0.63 -8.93 -15.55
C ASN A 83 -0.43 -9.74 -16.85
N ALA A 84 -0.64 -11.06 -16.79
CA ALA A 84 -0.55 -11.93 -17.97
C ALA A 84 -1.59 -11.54 -19.03
N TYR A 85 -2.86 -11.33 -18.64
CA TYR A 85 -3.90 -10.88 -19.56
C TYR A 85 -3.63 -9.50 -20.13
N GLY A 86 -3.18 -8.54 -19.30
CA GLY A 86 -2.83 -7.21 -19.77
C GLY A 86 -1.72 -7.23 -20.81
N ASN A 87 -0.66 -8.01 -20.56
CA ASN A 87 0.44 -8.14 -21.51
C ASN A 87 0.01 -8.85 -22.80
N TRP A 88 -0.75 -9.94 -22.68
CA TRP A 88 -1.28 -10.66 -23.83
C TRP A 88 -2.20 -9.78 -24.69
N SER A 89 -3.12 -9.04 -24.07
CA SER A 89 -4.02 -8.11 -24.76
C SER A 89 -3.24 -7.01 -25.49
N ARG A 90 -2.23 -6.43 -24.83
CA ARG A 90 -1.34 -5.43 -25.43
C ARG A 90 -0.63 -5.99 -26.66
N ILE A 91 0.04 -7.14 -26.53
CA ILE A 91 0.77 -7.78 -27.64
C ILE A 91 -0.20 -8.12 -28.80
N THR A 92 -1.39 -8.61 -28.49
CA THR A 92 -2.40 -8.94 -29.51
C THR A 92 -2.85 -7.69 -30.25
N LYS A 93 -3.10 -6.59 -29.52
CA LYS A 93 -3.48 -5.31 -30.10
C LYS A 93 -2.36 -4.72 -30.96
N ASP A 94 -1.12 -4.74 -30.49
CA ASP A 94 0.05 -4.19 -31.18
C ASP A 94 0.32 -4.92 -32.51
N ASN A 95 -0.05 -6.20 -32.61
CA ASN A 95 0.15 -7.02 -33.82
C ASN A 95 -1.12 -7.16 -34.69
N ALA A 96 -2.27 -6.65 -34.24
CA ALA A 96 -3.52 -6.75 -34.98
C ALA A 96 -3.60 -5.68 -36.06
N ARG A 97 -4.07 -6.06 -37.25
CA ARG A 97 -4.55 -5.08 -38.23
C ARG A 97 -5.91 -4.58 -37.78
N ILE A 98 -5.97 -3.34 -37.29
CA ILE A 98 -7.19 -2.71 -36.79
C ILE A 98 -7.61 -1.65 -37.81
N ASP A 99 -8.70 -1.92 -38.52
CA ASP A 99 -9.33 -0.97 -39.44
C ASP A 99 -10.44 -0.22 -38.68
N ASP A 100 -10.23 1.07 -38.42
CA ASP A 100 -11.21 1.92 -37.74
C ASP A 100 -12.24 2.48 -38.74
N ARG A 101 -13.47 1.97 -38.69
CA ARG A 101 -14.57 2.35 -39.58
C ARG A 101 -15.67 3.14 -38.87
N ARG A 102 -15.37 3.77 -37.74
CA ARG A 102 -16.38 4.54 -36.98
C ARG A 102 -17.00 5.69 -37.79
N VAL A 103 -16.24 6.27 -38.72
CA VAL A 103 -16.72 7.28 -39.68
C VAL A 103 -17.81 6.74 -40.62
N ASP A 104 -17.80 5.45 -40.97
CA ASP A 104 -18.85 4.81 -41.79
C ASP A 104 -20.19 4.75 -41.06
N PHE A 105 -20.19 4.97 -39.74
CA PHE A 105 -21.36 4.95 -38.87
C PHE A 105 -21.69 6.35 -38.31
N GLY A 106 -21.10 7.42 -38.84
CA GLY A 106 -21.44 8.81 -38.47
C GLY A 106 -20.89 9.27 -37.12
N PHE A 107 -19.87 8.60 -36.59
CA PHE A 107 -19.12 9.07 -35.41
C PHE A 107 -17.96 9.97 -35.87
N ASP A 108 -18.08 11.28 -35.66
CA ASP A 108 -16.99 12.25 -35.85
C ASP A 108 -16.16 12.43 -34.55
N TYR A 109 -14.87 12.74 -34.72
CA TYR A 109 -13.88 12.96 -33.64
C TYR A 109 -13.81 14.42 -33.19
#